data_AF-A0A2T2SAK7-F1
#
_entry.id   AF-A0A2T2SAK7-F1
#
_cell.length_a   1.000
_cell.length_b   1.000
_cell.length_c   1.000
_cell.angle_alpha   90.00
_cell.angle_beta   90.00
_cell.angle_gamma   90.00
#
_symmetry.space_group_name_H-M   'P 1'
#
loop_
_entity.id
_entity.type
_entity.pdbx_description
1 polymer ?
#
loop_
_entity_poly.entity_id
_entity_poly.type
_entity_poly.pdbx_seq_one_letter_code
_entity_poly.pdbx_strand_id
1 'polypeptide(L)'
;VALRAPADSLLYPYETAYDDGRSLGATVAAATEDSLVSVDTLFVSDDSPDVYQPVRSVDDLASVGPTAQDDEWLFMIRDTQLPPRPKRFSEAHSSVVQDHQEVYEQNLIQQLRERYDVETYPERLRSPLSDRSSSQ
;
A
#
# COMPACT_ATOMS: atom_id res chain seq x y z
N VAL A 1 -28.29 -0.18 -7.49
CA VAL A 1 -26.99 0.50 -7.68
C VAL A 1 -26.85 1.50 -6.56
N ALA A 2 -25.99 1.25 -5.58
CA ALA A 2 -25.75 2.20 -4.49
C ALA A 2 -24.70 3.21 -4.98
N LEU A 3 -25.01 4.49 -4.93
CA LEU A 3 -24.05 5.57 -5.17
C LEU A 3 -23.16 5.66 -3.92
N ARG A 4 -21.89 5.32 -4.05
CA ARG A 4 -20.90 5.41 -2.97
C ARG A 4 -20.22 6.79 -3.07
N ALA A 5 -20.09 7.51 -1.97
CA ALA A 5 -19.36 8.77 -1.96
C ALA A 5 -17.85 8.50 -1.92
N PRO A 6 -16.99 9.41 -2.41
CA PRO A 6 -15.53 9.25 -2.36
C PRO A 6 -14.96 9.08 -0.95
N ALA A 7 -15.70 9.52 0.08
CA ALA A 7 -15.31 9.41 1.48
C ALA A 7 -15.76 8.10 2.14
N ASP A 8 -16.60 7.29 1.49
CA ASP A 8 -17.11 6.05 2.07
C ASP A 8 -16.06 4.94 1.90
N SER A 9 -15.53 4.42 3.01
CA SER A 9 -14.60 3.29 2.98
C SER A 9 -15.27 2.08 2.32
N LEU A 10 -14.66 1.59 1.24
CA LEU A 10 -15.11 0.37 0.55
C LEU A 10 -14.80 -0.91 1.33
N LEU A 11 -14.08 -0.79 2.45
CA LEU A 11 -13.53 -1.91 3.20
C LEU A 11 -14.44 -2.40 4.32
N TYR A 12 -15.41 -1.59 4.76
CA TYR A 12 -16.34 -1.94 5.83
C TYR A 12 -17.11 -3.27 5.60
N PRO A 13 -17.58 -3.60 4.37
CA PRO A 13 -18.21 -4.89 4.11
C PRO A 13 -17.25 -6.09 4.25
N TYR A 14 -15.96 -5.88 4.01
CA TYR A 14 -14.93 -6.92 4.12
C TYR A 14 -14.51 -7.14 5.56
N GLU A 15 -14.36 -6.05 6.33
CA GLU A 15 -14.16 -6.07 7.78
C GLU A 15 -15.29 -6.84 8.46
N THR A 16 -16.54 -6.41 8.27
CA THR A 16 -17.71 -7.04 8.90
C THR A 16 -17.78 -8.54 8.57
N ALA A 17 -17.58 -8.90 7.30
CA ALA A 17 -17.65 -10.30 6.90
C ALA A 17 -16.50 -11.15 7.47
N TYR A 18 -15.30 -10.58 7.60
CA TYR A 18 -14.15 -11.24 8.22
C TYR A 18 -14.40 -11.47 9.72
N ASP A 19 -14.88 -10.44 10.41
CA ASP A 19 -15.22 -10.51 11.83
C ASP A 19 -16.37 -11.50 12.11
N ASP A 20 -17.31 -11.65 11.17
CA ASP A 20 -18.37 -12.66 11.19
C ASP A 20 -17.86 -14.11 10.91
N GLY A 21 -16.53 -14.30 10.80
CA GLY A 21 -15.90 -15.61 10.68
C GLY A 21 -15.59 -16.05 9.25
N ARG A 22 -15.64 -15.13 8.27
CA ARG A 22 -15.10 -15.43 6.93
C ARG A 22 -13.60 -15.67 7.02
N SER A 23 -13.12 -16.70 6.32
CA SER A 23 -11.69 -17.01 6.29
C SER A 23 -10.89 -15.92 5.58
N LEU A 24 -9.62 -15.75 5.98
CA LEU A 24 -8.67 -14.81 5.34
C LEU A 24 -8.65 -14.96 3.82
N GLY A 25 -8.48 -16.19 3.33
CA GLY A 25 -8.43 -16.46 1.89
C GLY A 25 -9.72 -16.09 1.15
N ALA A 26 -10.89 -16.27 1.78
CA ALA A 26 -12.16 -15.87 1.18
C ALA A 26 -12.34 -14.35 1.17
N THR A 27 -11.89 -13.65 2.21
CA THR A 27 -11.89 -12.18 2.24
C THR A 27 -10.96 -11.61 1.19
N VAL A 28 -9.73 -12.14 1.07
CA VAL A 28 -8.76 -11.76 0.05
C VAL A 28 -9.28 -12.00 -1.37
N ALA A 29 -9.86 -13.18 -1.63
CA ALA A 29 -10.43 -13.50 -2.94
C ALA A 29 -11.59 -12.56 -3.31
N ALA A 30 -12.48 -12.27 -2.36
CA ALA A 30 -13.59 -11.36 -2.60
C ALA A 30 -13.14 -9.91 -2.81
N ALA A 31 -12.04 -9.50 -2.17
CA ALA A 31 -11.45 -8.18 -2.36
C ALA A 31 -10.75 -8.06 -3.72
N THR A 32 -10.04 -9.10 -4.18
CA THR A 32 -9.40 -9.13 -5.51
C THR A 32 -10.39 -9.16 -6.68
N GLU A 33 -11.62 -9.65 -6.46
CA GLU A 33 -12.69 -9.59 -7.46
C GLU A 33 -13.34 -8.18 -7.56
N ASP A 34 -13.19 -7.32 -6.55
CA ASP A 34 -13.71 -5.95 -6.59
C ASP A 34 -12.66 -5.01 -7.22
N SER A 35 -13.01 -4.41 -8.37
CA SER A 35 -12.09 -3.55 -9.13
C SER A 35 -11.68 -2.26 -8.40
N LEU A 36 -12.34 -1.92 -7.28
CA LEU A 36 -12.04 -0.75 -6.47
C LEU A 36 -11.23 -1.08 -5.21
N VAL A 37 -10.87 -2.34 -5.00
CA VAL A 37 -10.07 -2.79 -3.86
C VAL A 37 -8.82 -3.50 -4.37
N SER A 38 -7.66 -3.07 -3.89
CA SER A 38 -6.40 -3.80 -4.12
C SER A 38 -6.11 -4.71 -2.93
N VAL A 39 -5.40 -5.82 -3.19
CA VAL A 39 -4.90 -6.69 -2.12
C VAL A 39 -3.42 -6.93 -2.35
N ASP A 40 -2.62 -6.57 -1.35
CA ASP A 40 -1.17 -6.78 -1.34
C ASP A 40 -0.73 -7.43 -0.03
N THR A 41 0.29 -8.29 -0.12
CA THR A 41 0.92 -8.92 1.05
C THR A 41 2.26 -8.26 1.31
N LEU A 42 2.43 -7.72 2.51
CA LEU A 42 3.60 -6.92 2.89
C LEU A 42 4.28 -7.52 4.14
N PHE A 43 5.61 -7.46 4.17
CA PHE A 43 6.38 -7.74 5.38
C PHE A 43 6.53 -6.46 6.20
N VAL A 44 5.91 -6.41 7.38
CA VAL A 44 5.99 -5.26 8.29
C VAL A 44 7.13 -5.46 9.30
N SER A 45 8.03 -4.48 9.36
CA SER A 45 9.19 -4.42 10.27
C SER A 45 9.18 -3.13 11.11
N ASP A 46 10.21 -2.93 11.93
CA ASP A 46 10.40 -1.68 12.69
C ASP A 46 10.65 -0.45 11.78
N ASP A 47 11.13 -0.66 10.57
CA ASP A 47 11.39 0.40 9.59
C ASP A 47 10.18 0.71 8.71
N SER A 48 9.05 0.00 8.91
CA SER A 48 7.83 0.22 8.15
C SER A 48 7.10 1.49 8.60
N PRO A 49 6.35 2.16 7.70
CA PRO A 49 5.55 3.34 8.04
C PRO A 49 4.62 3.12 9.24
N ASP A 50 4.41 4.18 10.02
CA ASP A 50 3.64 4.14 11.29
C ASP A 50 2.21 3.62 11.12
N VAL A 51 1.62 3.78 9.94
CA VAL A 51 0.28 3.26 9.61
C VAL A 51 0.14 1.75 9.80
N TYR A 52 1.24 1.00 9.66
CA TYR A 52 1.27 -0.44 9.85
C TYR A 52 1.54 -0.86 11.30
N GLN A 53 1.93 0.05 12.20
CA GLN A 53 2.22 -0.31 13.60
C GLN A 53 1.06 -1.02 14.32
N PRO A 54 -0.22 -0.64 14.13
CA PRO A 54 -1.34 -1.30 14.76
C PRO A 54 -1.41 -2.81 14.47
N VAL A 55 -1.13 -3.24 13.22
CA VAL A 55 -1.17 -4.65 12.84
C VAL A 55 -0.09 -5.48 13.52
N ARG A 56 1.01 -4.85 13.99
CA ARG A 56 2.09 -5.54 14.72
C ARG A 56 1.70 -5.87 16.17
N SER A 57 0.68 -5.21 16.70
CA SER A 57 0.27 -5.31 18.10
C SER A 57 -0.92 -6.25 18.31
N VAL A 58 -1.60 -6.67 17.23
CA VAL A 58 -2.72 -7.62 17.30
C VAL A 58 -2.24 -9.07 17.16
N ASP A 59 -3.07 -10.02 17.58
CA ASP A 59 -2.78 -11.45 17.44
C ASP A 59 -2.77 -11.90 15.97
N ASP A 60 -2.16 -13.05 15.70
CA ASP A 60 -2.23 -13.67 14.37
C ASP A 60 -3.70 -13.96 14.01
N LEU A 61 -4.05 -13.70 12.74
CA LEU A 61 -5.40 -13.70 12.19
C LEU A 61 -6.36 -12.65 12.79
N ALA A 62 -5.83 -11.62 13.47
CA ALA A 62 -6.63 -10.46 13.81
C ALA A 62 -6.62 -9.42 12.68
N SER A 63 -7.75 -8.74 12.55
CA SER A 63 -7.96 -7.62 11.64
C SER A 63 -7.69 -6.28 12.32
N VAL A 64 -7.27 -5.29 11.54
CA VAL A 64 -7.13 -3.89 11.95
C VAL A 64 -7.62 -2.96 10.84
N GLY A 65 -8.35 -1.93 11.23
CA GLY A 65 -8.90 -0.92 10.33
C GLY A 65 -10.42 -1.04 10.24
N PRO A 66 -11.06 -0.40 9.24
CA PRO A 66 -10.48 0.45 8.23
C PRO A 66 -9.74 1.66 8.82
N THR A 67 -8.50 1.89 8.41
CA THR A 67 -7.68 3.04 8.81
C THR A 67 -7.36 3.89 7.59
N ALA A 68 -7.49 5.21 7.69
CA ALA A 68 -7.15 6.11 6.60
C ALA A 68 -5.62 6.30 6.49
N GLN A 69 -5.11 6.28 5.26
CA GLN A 69 -3.74 6.64 4.89
C GLN A 69 -3.77 7.49 3.63
N ASP A 70 -3.29 8.74 3.71
CA ASP A 70 -3.33 9.69 2.59
C ASP A 70 -4.74 9.77 1.98
N ASP A 71 -4.92 9.38 0.71
CA ASP A 71 -6.20 9.37 -0.01
C ASP A 71 -6.87 7.98 -0.06
N GLU A 72 -6.39 7.02 0.74
CA GLU A 72 -6.81 5.62 0.70
C GLU A 72 -7.26 5.10 2.08
N TRP A 73 -8.03 4.02 2.07
CA TRP A 73 -8.40 3.28 3.26
C TRP A 73 -7.68 1.94 3.26
N LEU A 74 -7.18 1.53 4.42
CA LEU A 74 -6.51 0.25 4.62
C LEU A 74 -7.31 -0.64 5.55
N PHE A 75 -7.44 -1.91 5.19
CA PHE A 75 -7.92 -2.98 6.04
C PHE A 75 -6.84 -4.05 6.06
N MET A 76 -6.24 -4.23 7.23
CA MET A 76 -5.06 -5.06 7.41
C MET A 76 -5.44 -6.31 8.19
N ILE A 77 -4.95 -7.46 7.76
CA ILE A 77 -5.09 -8.71 8.50
C ILE A 77 -3.70 -9.24 8.77
N ARG A 78 -3.41 -9.55 10.04
CA ARG A 78 -2.15 -10.17 10.40
C ARG A 78 -2.18 -11.64 10.02
N ASP A 79 -1.42 -12.04 9.01
CA ASP A 79 -1.31 -13.46 8.63
C ASP A 79 -0.54 -14.26 9.70
N THR A 80 0.73 -13.90 9.92
CA THR A 80 1.59 -14.59 10.90
C THR A 80 2.72 -13.72 11.43
N GLN A 81 3.17 -13.99 12.66
CA GLN A 81 4.43 -13.47 13.17
C GLN A 81 5.61 -14.38 12.85
N LEU A 82 6.56 -13.89 12.06
CA LEU A 82 7.82 -14.59 11.89
C LEU A 82 8.74 -14.37 13.10
N PRO A 83 9.30 -15.42 13.71
CA PRO A 83 10.22 -15.27 14.84
C PRO A 83 11.52 -14.60 14.37
N PRO A 84 12.19 -13.83 15.26
CA PRO A 84 13.50 -13.27 14.95
C PRO A 84 14.47 -14.42 14.68
N ARG A 85 15.04 -14.43 13.48
CA ARG A 85 16.04 -15.43 13.08
C ARG A 85 17.20 -14.75 12.34
N PRO A 86 18.42 -15.29 12.45
CA PRO A 86 19.51 -14.87 11.58
C PRO A 86 19.13 -15.06 10.12
N LYS A 87 19.37 -14.03 9.29
CA LYS A 87 19.27 -14.15 7.84
C LYS A 87 20.34 -15.11 7.35
N ARG A 88 20.00 -15.96 6.38
CA ARG A 88 20.98 -16.75 5.63
C ARG A 88 21.81 -15.82 4.74
N PHE A 89 23.02 -16.23 4.38
CA PHE A 89 23.89 -15.44 3.50
C PHE A 89 23.19 -15.03 2.20
N SER A 90 22.43 -15.93 1.57
CA SER A 90 21.67 -15.63 0.35
C SER A 90 20.60 -14.56 0.57
N GLU A 91 19.91 -14.58 1.71
CA GLU A 91 18.88 -13.59 2.08
C GLU A 91 19.52 -12.23 2.36
N ALA A 92 20.65 -12.22 3.06
CA ALA A 92 21.41 -11.00 3.33
C ALA A 92 22.00 -10.40 2.04
N HIS A 93 22.56 -11.24 1.17
CA HIS A 93 23.10 -10.81 -0.12
C HIS A 93 22.01 -10.16 -0.99
N SER A 94 20.84 -10.79 -1.12
CA SER A 94 19.73 -10.19 -1.87
C SER A 94 19.29 -8.85 -1.30
N SER A 95 19.19 -8.74 0.04
CA SER A 95 18.87 -7.47 0.72
C SER A 95 19.90 -6.39 0.36
N VAL A 96 21.19 -6.67 0.51
CA VAL A 96 22.26 -5.70 0.24
C VAL A 96 22.30 -5.28 -1.23
N VAL A 97 22.07 -6.21 -2.16
CA VAL A 97 22.00 -5.90 -3.59
C VAL A 97 20.82 -4.99 -3.90
N GLN A 98 19.65 -5.25 -3.32
CA GLN A 98 18.47 -4.43 -3.49
C GLN A 98 18.68 -3.02 -2.92
N ASP A 99 19.18 -2.92 -1.69
CA ASP A 99 19.50 -1.64 -1.05
C ASP A 99 20.48 -0.82 -1.90
N HIS A 100 21.50 -1.49 -2.46
CA HIS A 100 22.47 -0.85 -3.35
C HIS A 100 21.85 -0.44 -4.69
N GLN A 101 20.94 -1.25 -5.25
CA GLN A 101 20.23 -0.93 -6.50
C GLN A 101 19.37 0.32 -6.36
N GLU A 102 18.60 0.44 -5.27
CA GLU A 102 17.75 1.61 -5.02
C GLU A 102 18.58 2.89 -4.93
N VAL A 103 19.68 2.86 -4.18
CA VAL A 103 20.61 4.00 -4.08
C VAL A 103 21.27 4.31 -5.43
N TYR A 104 21.67 3.29 -6.18
CA TYR A 104 22.26 3.48 -7.52
C TYR A 104 21.27 4.11 -8.50
N GLU A 105 20.02 3.64 -8.53
CA GLU A 105 18.97 4.15 -9.41
C GLU A 105 18.62 5.60 -9.09
N GLN A 106 18.50 5.95 -7.81
CA GLN A 106 18.28 7.34 -7.38
C GLN A 106 19.43 8.26 -7.85
N ASN A 107 20.68 7.82 -7.67
CA ASN A 107 21.86 8.57 -8.12
C ASN A 107 21.89 8.71 -9.65
N LEU A 108 21.56 7.64 -10.38
CA LEU A 108 21.52 7.66 -11.83
C LEU A 108 20.44 8.62 -12.36
N ILE A 109 19.23 8.57 -11.77
CA ILE A 109 18.14 9.48 -12.12
C ILE A 109 18.56 10.92 -11.87
N GLN A 110 19.20 11.20 -10.72
CA GLN A 110 19.68 12.54 -10.38
C GLN A 110 20.73 13.02 -11.41
N GLN A 111 21.71 12.19 -11.76
CA GLN A 111 22.72 12.52 -12.77
C GLN A 111 22.10 12.75 -14.16
N LEU A 112 21.09 11.97 -14.54
CA LEU A 112 20.38 12.15 -15.80
C LEU A 112 19.60 13.47 -15.80
N ARG A 113 18.95 13.82 -14.68
CA ARG A 113 18.28 15.12 -14.54
C ARG A 113 19.25 16.28 -14.69
N GLU A 114 20.40 16.22 -14.02
CA GLU A 114 21.45 17.25 -14.12
C GLU A 114 22.03 17.35 -15.53
N ARG A 115 22.27 16.21 -16.19
CA ARG A 115 22.85 16.19 -17.54
C ARG A 115 21.91 16.74 -18.60
N TYR A 116 20.62 16.46 -18.47
CA TYR A 116 19.60 16.82 -19.46
C TYR A 116 18.75 18.02 -19.06
N ASP A 117 19.09 18.71 -17.96
CA ASP A 117 18.37 19.87 -17.40
C ASP A 117 16.86 19.61 -17.24
N VAL A 118 16.51 18.39 -16.80
CA VAL A 118 15.12 17.96 -16.67
C VAL A 118 14.58 18.38 -15.31
N GLU A 119 13.87 19.50 -15.27
CA GLU A 119 13.04 19.89 -14.13
C GLU A 119 11.69 19.16 -14.18
N THR A 120 11.50 18.14 -13.35
CA THR A 120 10.18 17.54 -13.13
C THR A 120 9.39 18.40 -12.15
N TYR A 121 8.26 18.97 -12.59
CA TYR A 121 7.28 19.66 -11.74
C TYR A 121 6.11 18.73 -11.40
N PRO A 122 6.22 17.87 -10.37
CA PRO A 122 5.22 16.84 -10.08
C PRO A 122 3.83 17.42 -9.74
N GLU A 123 3.77 18.66 -9.27
CA GLU A 123 2.52 19.31 -8.81
C GLU A 123 1.65 19.90 -9.94
N ARG A 124 2.10 19.85 -11.20
CA ARG A 124 1.45 20.60 -12.30
C ARG A 124 1.23 19.80 -13.57
N LEU A 125 0.57 18.66 -13.46
CA LEU A 125 -0.25 18.16 -14.58
C LEU A 125 -1.72 18.29 -14.19
N ARG A 126 -2.23 19.52 -14.16
CA ARG A 126 -3.68 19.74 -14.21
C ARG A 126 -4.17 19.12 -15.51
N SER A 127 -5.05 18.13 -15.39
CA SER A 127 -5.70 17.51 -16.54
C SER A 127 -6.32 18.60 -17.42
N PRO A 128 -6.02 18.67 -18.73
CA PRO A 128 -6.53 19.72 -19.63
C PRO A 128 -8.06 19.65 -19.86
N LEU A 129 -8.76 18.74 -19.17
CA LEU A 129 -10.20 18.53 -19.26
C LEU A 129 -11.00 19.31 -18.22
N SER A 130 -10.37 19.91 -17.21
CA SER A 130 -11.10 20.63 -16.14
C SER A 130 -11.60 22.03 -16.52
N ASP A 131 -11.17 22.59 -17.66
CA ASP A 131 -11.48 23.98 -18.07
C ASP A 131 -12.60 24.11 -19.12
N ARG A 132 -13.28 23.01 -19.50
CA ARG A 132 -14.39 23.05 -20.49
C ARG A 132 -15.79 23.00 -19.90
N SER A 133 -15.96 22.95 -18.59
CA SER A 133 -17.29 22.83 -17.96
C SER A 133 -17.84 24.14 -17.38
N SER A 134 -17.22 25.29 -17.64
CA SER A 134 -17.65 26.60 -17.11
C SER A 134 -18.14 27.57 -18.19
N SER A 135 -18.78 27.07 -19.24
CA SER A 135 -19.56 27.91 -20.15
C SER A 135 -20.51 27.10 -21.01
N GLN A 136 -21.67 26.78 -20.45
CA GLN A 136 -22.99 26.94 -21.09
C GLN A 136 -24.12 26.76 -20.07
#